data_AF-A0A2V8CYD7-F1
#
_entry.id   AF-A0A2V8CYD7-F1
#
_cell.length_a   1.000
_cell.length_b   1.000
_cell.length_c   1.000
_cell.angle_alpha   90.00
_cell.angle_beta   90.00
_cell.angle_gamma   90.00
#
_symmetry.space_group_name_H-M   'P 1'
#
loop_
_entity.id
_entity.type
_entity.pdbx_description
1 polymer ?
#
loop_
_entity_poly.entity_id
_entity_poly.type
_entity_poly.pdbx_seq_one_letter_code
_entity_poly.pdbx_strand_id
1 'polypeptide(L)'
;MAFVRCATSRSMASFSLDAPGLRIVSDELWYAPNGRLARLRAHLETITGSRGRGRDVESRFLLSGFARCAMCGASFYPTSRSHGRERAFFYACSAYHKRGTAVCGNSLSMRIERVDDAVLQTLGGDVLRSAVVMAFSMESLRR
;
A
#
# COMPACT_ATOMS: atom_id res chain seq x y z
N MET A 1 21.20 -12.59 -17.51
CA MET A 1 21.86 -11.37 -17.05
C MET A 1 21.08 -10.80 -15.88
N ALA A 2 21.56 -11.06 -14.66
CA ALA A 2 21.13 -10.35 -13.45
C ALA A 2 22.01 -9.11 -13.24
N PHE A 3 21.39 -7.94 -13.03
CA PHE A 3 22.06 -6.64 -12.95
C PHE A 3 22.15 -6.17 -11.50
N VAL A 4 23.37 -5.94 -11.01
CA VAL A 4 23.59 -5.20 -9.76
C VAL A 4 23.55 -3.71 -10.08
N ARG A 5 22.60 -3.00 -9.48
CA ARG A 5 22.49 -1.52 -9.58
C ARG A 5 23.18 -0.91 -8.36
N CYS A 6 24.37 -0.35 -8.55
CA CYS A 6 24.97 0.57 -7.59
C CYS A 6 24.74 2.00 -8.11
N ALA A 7 24.00 2.81 -7.36
CA ALA A 7 23.76 4.21 -7.70
C ALA A 7 24.61 5.10 -6.78
N THR A 8 25.66 5.70 -7.32
CA THR A 8 26.33 6.85 -6.72
C THR A 8 26.26 8.03 -7.69
N SER A 9 25.96 9.19 -7.12
CA SER A 9 25.47 10.39 -7.78
C SER A 9 26.57 11.17 -8.53
N ARG A 10 26.46 11.24 -9.86
CA ARG A 10 26.60 12.45 -10.71
C ARG A 10 26.59 12.02 -12.18
N SER A 11 25.67 12.61 -12.96
CA SER A 11 25.54 12.53 -14.43
C SER A 11 26.01 11.22 -15.10
N MET A 12 25.11 10.24 -15.30
CA MET A 12 25.50 8.98 -15.95
C MET A 12 24.55 8.59 -17.09
N ALA A 13 25.10 8.57 -18.31
CA ALA A 13 24.68 7.60 -19.29
C ALA A 13 24.85 6.20 -18.66
N SER A 14 23.78 5.43 -18.59
CA SER A 14 23.84 4.08 -18.05
C SER A 14 24.65 3.19 -18.99
N PHE A 15 25.82 2.73 -18.56
CA PHE A 15 26.55 1.67 -19.24
C PHE A 15 26.37 0.36 -18.47
N SER A 16 26.31 -0.75 -19.21
CA SER A 16 26.17 -2.09 -18.67
C SER A 16 27.51 -2.81 -18.79
N LEU A 17 27.99 -3.42 -17.71
CA LEU A 17 29.16 -4.30 -17.69
C LEU A 17 28.74 -5.71 -17.30
N ASP A 18 29.23 -6.73 -18.00
CA ASP A 18 29.03 -8.12 -17.58
C ASP A 18 29.98 -8.45 -16.42
N ALA A 19 29.42 -8.93 -15.31
CA ALA A 19 30.15 -9.20 -14.08
C ALA A 19 29.78 -10.59 -13.54
N PRO A 20 30.30 -11.67 -14.14
CA PRO A 20 29.92 -13.04 -13.78
C PRO A 20 30.24 -13.38 -12.31
N GLY A 21 31.31 -12.81 -11.74
CA GLY A 21 31.68 -13.01 -10.33
C GLY A 21 30.76 -12.35 -9.30
N LEU A 22 29.83 -11.49 -9.71
CA LEU A 22 28.84 -10.84 -8.84
C LEU A 22 27.43 -11.45 -8.98
N ARG A 23 27.29 -12.57 -9.70
CA ARG A 23 26.00 -13.22 -9.90
C ARG A 23 25.58 -13.99 -8.64
N ILE A 24 24.58 -13.48 -7.94
CA ILE A 24 23.98 -14.11 -6.75
C ILE A 24 23.05 -15.26 -7.14
N VAL A 25 22.37 -15.14 -8.30
CA VAL A 25 21.42 -16.14 -8.82
C VAL A 25 21.70 -16.41 -10.30
N SER A 26 21.33 -17.61 -10.77
CA SER A 26 21.47 -17.97 -12.18
C SER A 26 20.59 -17.10 -13.08
N ASP A 27 20.96 -17.00 -14.35
CA ASP A 27 20.17 -16.23 -15.33
C ASP A 27 18.77 -16.82 -15.51
N GLU A 28 18.64 -18.14 -15.48
CA GLU A 28 17.37 -18.83 -15.51
C GLU A 28 16.47 -18.45 -14.32
N LEU A 29 17.01 -18.50 -13.09
CA LEU A 29 16.30 -18.11 -11.87
C LEU A 29 15.99 -16.60 -11.83
N TRP A 30 16.79 -15.78 -12.50
CA TRP A 30 16.53 -14.35 -12.63
C TRP A 30 15.41 -14.05 -13.63
N TYR A 31 15.43 -14.66 -14.81
CA TYR A 31 14.50 -14.33 -15.88
C TYR A 31 13.12 -14.97 -15.73
N ALA A 32 13.05 -16.21 -15.24
CA ALA A 32 11.78 -16.94 -15.09
C ALA A 32 10.73 -16.18 -14.23
N PRO A 33 11.05 -15.70 -13.01
CA PRO A 33 10.11 -14.90 -12.22
C PRO A 33 9.87 -13.50 -12.79
N ASN A 34 10.88 -12.88 -13.42
CA ASN A 34 10.74 -11.55 -14.02
C ASN A 34 9.73 -11.53 -15.18
N GLY A 35 9.69 -12.58 -16.02
CA GLY A 35 8.68 -12.73 -17.05
C GLY A 35 7.26 -12.84 -16.49
N ARG A 36 7.08 -13.60 -15.40
CA ARG A 36 5.78 -13.70 -14.70
C ARG A 36 5.36 -12.36 -14.09
N LEU A 37 6.29 -11.66 -13.43
CA LEU A 37 6.03 -10.34 -12.84
C LEU A 37 5.68 -9.28 -13.89
N ALA A 38 6.33 -9.30 -15.05
CA ALA A 38 6.03 -8.39 -16.15
C ALA A 38 4.59 -8.59 -16.67
N ARG A 39 4.16 -9.84 -16.87
CA ARG A 39 2.78 -10.15 -17.30
C ARG A 39 1.75 -9.74 -16.25
N LEU A 40 2.02 -10.00 -14.97
CA LEU A 40 1.14 -9.58 -13.88
C LEU A 40 1.01 -8.05 -13.84
N ARG A 41 2.11 -7.30 -14.00
CA ARG A 41 2.08 -5.84 -14.06
C ARG A 41 1.25 -5.34 -15.24
N ALA A 42 1.48 -5.87 -16.44
CA ALA A 42 0.72 -5.49 -17.63
C ALA A 42 -0.79 -5.76 -17.45
N HIS A 43 -1.17 -6.89 -16.85
CA HIS A 43 -2.57 -7.21 -16.58
C HIS A 43 -3.19 -6.31 -15.50
N LEU A 44 -2.43 -5.96 -14.46
CA LEU A 44 -2.91 -5.03 -13.43
C LEU A 44 -3.02 -3.61 -13.97
N GLU A 45 -2.14 -3.19 -14.89
CA GLU A 45 -2.23 -1.91 -15.59
C GLU A 45 -3.53 -1.78 -16.39
N THR A 46 -3.99 -2.83 -17.07
CA THR A 46 -5.26 -2.77 -17.84
C THR A 46 -6.49 -2.69 -16.93
N ILE A 47 -6.45 -3.26 -15.73
CA ILE A 47 -7.57 -3.25 -14.78
C ILE A 47 -7.59 -1.98 -13.94
N THR A 48 -6.42 -1.50 -13.50
CA THR A 48 -6.30 -0.40 -12.53
C THR A 48 -5.95 0.95 -13.16
N GLY A 49 -5.53 0.98 -14.43
CA GLY A 49 -5.01 2.18 -15.08
C GLY A 49 -3.66 2.67 -14.53
N SER A 50 -2.99 1.89 -13.68
CA SER A 50 -1.75 2.29 -13.01
C SER A 50 -0.71 1.17 -13.00
N ARG A 51 0.58 1.54 -13.01
CA ARG A 51 1.73 0.61 -13.06
C ARG A 51 2.05 -0.08 -11.72
N GLY A 52 1.20 0.07 -10.70
CA GLY A 52 1.41 -0.44 -9.34
C GLY A 52 0.82 -1.84 -9.14
N ARG A 53 1.32 -2.58 -8.14
CA ARG A 53 0.49 -3.66 -7.55
C ARG A 53 -0.76 -2.97 -6.98
N GLY A 54 -1.91 -3.61 -6.93
CA GLY A 54 -3.13 -3.02 -6.36
C GLY A 54 -3.02 -2.45 -4.92
N ARG A 55 -1.90 -2.70 -4.22
CA ARG A 55 -1.52 -2.08 -2.93
C ARG A 55 -0.67 -0.80 -3.04
N ASP A 56 0.07 -0.63 -4.14
CA ASP A 56 0.94 0.52 -4.41
C ASP A 56 0.25 1.58 -5.28
N VAL A 57 -1.04 1.35 -5.61
CA VAL A 57 -1.90 2.36 -6.20
C VAL A 57 -2.37 3.26 -5.07
N GLU A 58 -2.23 4.56 -5.25
CA GLU A 58 -2.77 5.55 -4.32
C GLU A 58 -4.26 5.26 -4.09
N SER A 59 -4.59 4.84 -2.87
CA SER A 59 -5.97 4.54 -2.54
C SER A 59 -6.69 5.85 -2.22
N ARG A 60 -7.88 6.03 -2.81
CA ARG A 60 -8.78 7.15 -2.49
C ARG A 60 -9.14 7.23 -1.00
N PHE A 61 -9.00 6.15 -0.23
CA PHE A 61 -9.43 6.06 1.16
C PHE A 61 -8.24 5.86 2.09
N LEU A 62 -8.16 6.68 3.14
CA LEU A 62 -7.00 6.82 4.03
C LEU A 62 -6.53 5.50 4.64
N LEU A 63 -7.47 4.66 5.05
CA LEU A 63 -7.17 3.45 5.83
C LEU A 63 -7.12 2.16 5.00
N SER A 64 -7.22 2.27 3.68
CA SER A 64 -7.06 1.13 2.78
C SER A 64 -5.72 0.44 3.03
N GLY A 65 -5.75 -0.85 3.38
CA GLY A 65 -4.56 -1.64 3.66
C GLY A 65 -4.04 -1.55 5.10
N PHE A 66 -4.47 -0.55 5.89
CA PHE A 66 -4.05 -0.37 7.28
C PHE A 66 -5.09 -0.89 8.29
N ALA A 67 -6.37 -0.56 8.09
CA ALA A 67 -7.40 -0.90 9.05
C ALA A 67 -7.66 -2.42 9.11
N ARG A 68 -7.71 -2.96 10.34
CA ARG A 68 -8.00 -4.38 10.61
C ARG A 68 -9.15 -4.55 11.60
N CYS A 69 -9.92 -5.62 11.40
CA CYS A 69 -10.96 -6.02 12.32
C CYS A 69 -10.34 -6.63 13.59
N ALA A 70 -10.68 -6.08 14.75
CA ALA A 70 -10.23 -6.61 16.04
C ALA A 70 -10.74 -8.04 16.32
N MET A 71 -11.89 -8.43 15.77
CA MET A 71 -12.48 -9.75 16.03
C MET A 71 -11.88 -10.89 15.20
N CYS A 72 -11.51 -10.64 13.94
CA CYS A 72 -11.03 -11.70 13.04
C CYS A 72 -9.68 -11.40 12.37
N GLY A 73 -9.08 -10.24 12.63
CA GLY A 73 -7.82 -9.81 12.02
C GLY A 73 -7.90 -9.45 10.53
N ALA A 74 -9.02 -9.72 9.85
CA ALA A 74 -9.19 -9.40 8.44
C ALA A 74 -9.16 -7.89 8.18
N SER A 75 -8.71 -7.48 7.00
CA SER A 75 -8.70 -6.06 6.60
C SER A 75 -10.10 -5.48 6.54
N PHE A 76 -10.23 -4.21 6.88
CA PHE A 76 -11.37 -3.40 6.44
C PHE A 76 -11.19 -3.00 4.97
N TYR A 77 -12.30 -2.84 4.28
CA TYR A 77 -12.29 -2.33 2.91
C TYR A 77 -13.47 -1.36 2.69
N PRO A 78 -13.33 -0.41 1.76
CA PRO A 78 -14.38 0.53 1.42
C PRO A 78 -15.52 -0.19 0.70
N THR A 79 -16.74 0.06 1.17
CA THR A 79 -17.99 -0.34 0.55
C THR A 79 -18.81 0.91 0.28
N SER A 80 -19.69 0.85 -0.70
CA SER A 80 -20.51 2.00 -1.09
C SER A 80 -21.97 1.61 -1.17
N ARG A 81 -22.86 2.46 -0.66
CA ARG A 81 -24.31 2.24 -0.66
C ARG A 81 -25.03 3.52 -1.07
N SER A 82 -26.23 3.37 -1.64
CA SER A 82 -27.09 4.53 -1.90
C SER A 82 -27.52 5.15 -0.58
N HIS A 83 -27.46 6.48 -0.48
CA HIS A 83 -27.83 7.23 0.72
C HIS A 83 -28.55 8.52 0.32
N GLY A 84 -29.87 8.43 0.18
CA GLY A 84 -30.69 9.52 -0.35
C GLY A 84 -30.39 9.76 -1.83
N ARG A 85 -30.03 11.00 -2.18
CA ARG A 85 -29.67 11.39 -3.56
C ARG A 85 -28.21 11.11 -3.93
N GLU A 86 -27.40 10.71 -2.96
CA GLU A 86 -25.95 10.57 -3.14
C GLU A 86 -25.44 9.19 -2.73
N ARG A 87 -24.23 8.86 -3.20
CA ARG A 87 -23.54 7.61 -2.84
C ARG A 87 -22.64 7.86 -1.64
N ALA A 88 -22.85 7.12 -0.56
CA ALA A 88 -22.01 7.18 0.64
C ALA A 88 -21.04 5.99 0.71
N PHE A 89 -19.90 6.20 1.36
CA PHE A 89 -18.85 5.19 1.51
C PHE A 89 -18.63 4.82 2.98
N PHE A 90 -18.33 3.54 3.21
CA PHE A 90 -18.18 2.97 4.53
C PHE A 90 -17.02 1.97 4.58
N TYR A 91 -16.24 1.94 5.65
CA TYR A 91 -15.37 0.82 5.95
C TYR A 91 -16.19 -0.34 6.52
N ALA A 92 -16.03 -1.53 5.93
CA ALA A 92 -16.63 -2.77 6.41
C ALA A 92 -15.60 -3.89 6.54
N CYS A 93 -15.82 -4.80 7.50
CA CYS A 93 -14.96 -5.95 7.69
C CYS A 93 -15.03 -6.87 6.45
N SER A 94 -13.90 -7.11 5.77
CA SER A 94 -13.89 -7.90 4.54
C SER A 94 -14.32 -9.35 4.73
N ALA A 95 -14.01 -9.96 5.88
CA ALA A 95 -14.43 -11.33 6.20
C ALA A 95 -15.96 -11.43 6.33
N TYR A 96 -16.58 -10.62 7.20
CA TYR A 96 -18.03 -10.57 7.35
C TYR A 96 -18.73 -10.23 6.03
N HIS A 97 -18.30 -9.18 5.32
CA HIS A 97 -19.06 -8.73 4.15
C HIS A 97 -18.96 -9.70 2.95
N LYS A 98 -17.87 -10.47 2.83
CA LYS A 98 -17.69 -11.44 1.73
C LYS A 98 -18.14 -12.85 2.08
N ARG A 99 -18.05 -13.24 3.35
CA ARG A 99 -18.25 -14.63 3.80
C ARG A 99 -19.28 -14.77 4.94
N GLY A 100 -19.84 -13.66 5.41
CA GLY A 100 -20.90 -13.62 6.41
C GLY A 100 -20.44 -13.96 7.83
N THR A 101 -21.45 -14.20 8.67
CA THR A 101 -21.31 -14.55 10.09
C THR A 101 -20.55 -15.85 10.32
N ALA A 102 -20.47 -16.72 9.30
CA ALA A 102 -19.69 -17.95 9.35
C ALA A 102 -18.18 -17.72 9.59
N VAL A 103 -17.65 -16.53 9.25
CA VAL A 103 -16.22 -16.22 9.40
C VAL A 103 -15.96 -15.14 10.45
N CYS A 104 -16.84 -14.16 10.57
CA CYS A 104 -16.70 -13.09 11.55
C CYS A 104 -18.08 -12.55 11.87
N GLY A 105 -18.40 -12.28 13.13
CA GLY A 105 -19.66 -11.63 13.52
C GLY A 105 -19.66 -10.10 13.35
N ASN A 106 -18.56 -9.52 12.85
CA ASN A 106 -18.42 -8.06 12.77
C ASN A 106 -19.24 -7.46 11.62
N SER A 107 -20.50 -7.14 11.90
CA SER A 107 -21.40 -6.49 10.96
C SER A 107 -21.24 -4.97 10.88
N LEU A 108 -20.29 -4.38 11.62
CA LEU A 108 -20.08 -2.94 11.67
C LEU A 108 -19.67 -2.39 10.30
N SER A 109 -20.33 -1.30 9.93
CA SER A 109 -20.08 -0.51 8.73
C SER A 109 -20.01 0.95 9.16
N MET A 110 -18.83 1.54 9.08
CA MET A 110 -18.57 2.90 9.60
C MET A 110 -18.35 3.87 8.44
N ARG A 111 -18.98 5.06 8.49
CA ARG A 111 -18.78 6.10 7.47
C ARG A 111 -17.30 6.46 7.38
N ILE A 112 -16.76 6.45 6.16
CA ILE A 112 -15.33 6.70 5.95
C ILE A 112 -14.95 8.08 6.50
N GLU A 113 -15.78 9.10 6.25
CA GLU A 113 -15.48 10.47 6.67
C GLU A 113 -15.28 10.56 8.19
N ARG A 114 -16.16 9.91 8.97
CA ARG A 114 -16.05 9.92 10.44
C ARG A 114 -14.82 9.19 10.97
N VAL A 115 -14.45 8.08 10.33
CA VAL A 115 -13.30 7.29 10.75
C VAL A 115 -12.01 8.01 10.37
N ASP A 116 -11.94 8.53 9.14
CA ASP A 116 -10.79 9.27 8.65
C ASP A 116 -10.58 10.55 9.49
N ASP A 117 -11.64 11.31 9.79
CA ASP A 117 -11.57 12.49 10.67
C ASP A 117 -11.03 12.14 12.06
N ALA A 118 -11.55 11.07 12.68
CA ALA A 118 -11.09 10.64 14.00
C ALA A 118 -9.61 10.24 13.99
N VAL A 119 -9.16 9.55 12.94
CA VAL A 119 -7.75 9.17 12.78
C VAL A 119 -6.87 10.41 12.58
N LEU A 120 -7.28 11.33 11.70
CA LEU A 120 -6.53 12.56 11.42
C LEU A 120 -6.45 13.47 12.66
N GLN A 121 -7.53 13.58 13.43
CA GLN A 121 -7.52 14.32 14.70
C GLN A 121 -6.57 13.70 15.72
N THR A 122 -6.58 12.37 15.84
CA THR A 122 -5.67 11.66 16.75
C THR A 122 -4.20 11.85 16.33
N LEU A 123 -3.90 11.68 15.04
CA LEU A 123 -2.55 11.89 14.50
C LEU A 123 -2.10 13.34 14.67
N GLY A 124 -2.97 14.31 14.38
CA GLY A 124 -2.70 15.74 14.53
C GLY A 124 -2.46 16.14 15.98
N GLY A 125 -3.22 15.56 16.92
CA GLY A 125 -3.16 15.89 18.35
C GLY A 125 -2.01 15.23 19.10
N ASP A 126 -1.66 13.98 18.77
CA ASP A 126 -0.73 13.18 19.57
C ASP A 126 0.62 12.92 18.88
N VAL A 127 0.62 12.72 17.55
CA VAL A 127 1.83 12.34 16.81
C VAL A 127 2.50 13.55 16.16
N LEU A 128 1.72 14.49 15.64
CA LEU A 128 2.20 15.69 14.94
C LEU A 128 2.32 16.92 15.84
N ARG A 129 2.39 16.75 17.18
CA ARG A 129 2.75 17.85 18.06
C ARG A 129 4.07 18.46 17.59
N SER A 130 4.12 19.79 17.50
CA SER A 130 5.31 20.54 17.07
C SER A 130 6.59 20.04 17.75
N ALA A 131 6.53 19.71 19.04
CA ALA A 131 7.67 19.15 19.77
C ALA A 131 8.18 17.81 19.19
N VAL A 132 7.30 16.90 18.78
CA VAL A 132 7.65 15.60 18.18
C VAL A 132 8.19 15.79 16.78
N VAL A 133 7.53 16.62 15.96
CA VAL A 133 7.96 16.92 14.59
C VAL A 133 9.34 17.58 14.59
N MET A 134 9.56 18.57 15.45
CA MET A 134 10.85 19.25 15.57
C MET A 134 11.95 18.31 16.06
N ALA A 135 11.66 17.40 17.00
CA ALA A 135 12.62 16.39 17.44
C ALA A 135 13.06 15.46 16.28
N PHE A 136 12.13 15.00 15.44
CA PHE A 136 12.45 14.19 14.26
C PHE A 136 13.22 14.98 13.20
N SER A 137 12.82 16.24 12.92
CA SER A 137 13.53 17.10 11.97
C SER A 137 14.97 17.37 12.42
N MET A 138 15.18 17.65 13.71
CA MET A 138 16.51 17.86 14.28
C MET A 138 17.39 16.62 14.20
N GLU A 139 16.83 15.43 14.43
CA GLU A 139 17.57 14.17 14.30
C GLU A 139 17.92 13.85 12.85
N SER A 140 16.99 14.12 11.92
CA SER A 140 17.21 13.90 10.49
C SER A 140 18.27 14.82 9.88
N LEU A 141 18.45 16.02 10.46
CA LEU A 141 19.49 16.98 10.08
C LEU A 141 20.86 16.67 10.71
N ARG A 142 20.93 15.76 11.69
CA ARG A 142 22.18 15.29 12.30
C ARG A 142 22.77 14.07 11.59
N ARG A 143 22.07 13.51 10.61
CA ARG A 143 22.47 12.33 9.85
C ARG A 143 22.82 12.71 8.41
#